data_AF-B1Y8Q8-F1
#
_entry.id   AF-B1Y8Q8-F1
#
_cell.length_a   1.000
_cell.length_b   1.000
_cell.length_c   1.000
_cell.angle_alpha   90.00
_cell.angle_beta   90.00
_cell.angle_gamma   90.00
#
_symmetry.space_group_name_H-M   'P 1'
#
loop_
_entity.id
_entity.type
_entity.pdbx_description
1 polymer ?
#
loop_
_entity_poly.entity_id
_entity_poly.type
_entity_poly.pdbx_seq_one_letter_code
_entity_poly.pdbx_strand_id
1 'polypeptide(L)'
;MVDDVIHLAAVNALAIAALAAFIAQHAPSTPAVCQAAKIALENPGSEIHVYGRVNIAYDGEAVLLSCGLTLPRSRILYINKTEGLLKIGSTADGRLYIG
;
A
#
# COMPACT_ATOMS: atom_id res chain seq x y z
N MET A 1 -41.72 -17.51 10.10
CA MET A 1 -41.68 -16.12 9.58
C MET A 1 -40.56 -15.32 10.23
N VAL A 2 -40.48 -15.23 11.57
CA VAL A 2 -39.41 -14.49 12.26
C VAL A 2 -38.06 -15.20 12.14
N ASP A 3 -38.01 -16.53 12.21
CA ASP A 3 -36.77 -17.31 12.06
C ASP A 3 -36.10 -17.12 10.69
N ASP A 4 -36.88 -17.05 9.60
CA ASP A 4 -36.35 -16.81 8.25
C ASP A 4 -35.70 -15.41 8.15
N VAL A 5 -36.28 -14.41 8.81
CA VAL A 5 -35.73 -13.04 8.83
C VAL A 5 -34.43 -13.01 9.65
N ILE A 6 -34.38 -13.73 10.77
CA ILE A 6 -33.16 -13.82 11.61
C ILE A 6 -32.04 -14.54 10.85
N HIS A 7 -32.35 -15.65 10.17
CA HIS A 7 -31.36 -16.36 9.35
C HIS A 7 -30.86 -15.50 8.19
N LEU A 8 -31.75 -14.78 7.49
CA LEU A 8 -31.37 -13.89 6.40
C LEU A 8 -30.49 -12.73 6.89
N ALA A 9 -30.81 -12.15 8.04
CA ALA A 9 -30.01 -11.10 8.66
C ALA A 9 -28.61 -11.60 9.07
N ALA A 10 -28.52 -12.80 9.65
CA ALA A 10 -27.26 -13.39 10.06
C ALA A 10 -26.33 -13.68 8.87
N VAL A 11 -26.87 -14.23 7.78
CA VAL A 11 -26.10 -14.50 6.55
C VAL A 11 -25.58 -13.20 5.92
N ASN A 12 -26.43 -12.17 5.84
CA ASN A 12 -26.02 -10.88 5.32
C ASN A 12 -24.95 -10.21 6.19
N ALA A 13 -25.09 -10.27 7.52
CA ALA A 13 -24.09 -9.72 8.44
C ALA A 13 -22.73 -10.43 8.28
N LEU A 14 -22.73 -11.76 8.16
CA LEU A 14 -21.52 -12.54 7.93
C LEU A 14 -20.86 -12.17 6.59
N ALA A 15 -21.66 -12.00 5.52
CA ALA A 15 -21.17 -11.60 4.21
C ALA A 15 -20.54 -10.21 4.22
N ILE A 16 -21.17 -9.24 4.89
CA ILE A 16 -20.63 -7.88 5.06
C ILE A 16 -19.32 -7.91 5.85
N ALA A 17 -19.27 -8.67 6.95
CA ALA A 17 -18.06 -8.81 7.75
C ALA A 17 -16.90 -9.44 6.97
N ALA A 18 -17.19 -10.49 6.19
CA ALA A 18 -16.21 -11.14 5.32
C ALA A 18 -15.67 -10.18 4.25
N LEU A 19 -16.55 -9.39 3.60
CA LEU A 19 -16.14 -8.39 2.63
C LEU A 19 -15.27 -7.29 3.26
N ALA A 20 -15.65 -6.79 4.44
CA ALA A 20 -14.89 -5.77 5.16
C ALA A 20 -13.49 -6.28 5.53
N ALA A 21 -13.38 -7.53 5.99
CA ALA A 21 -12.09 -8.16 6.29
C ALA A 21 -11.22 -8.30 5.04
N PHE A 22 -11.82 -8.71 3.91
CA PHE A 22 -11.11 -8.82 2.64
C PHE A 22 -10.55 -7.48 2.16
N ILE A 23 -11.36 -6.43 2.20
CA ILE A 23 -10.94 -5.06 1.84
C ILE A 23 -9.85 -4.55 2.79
N ALA A 24 -9.97 -4.80 4.09
CA ALA A 24 -8.96 -4.38 5.06
C ALA A 24 -7.60 -5.06 4.80
N GLN A 25 -7.60 -6.33 4.40
CA GLN A 25 -6.38 -7.09 4.07
C GLN A 25 -5.78 -6.71 2.71
N HIS A 26 -6.62 -6.40 1.71
CA HIS A 26 -6.19 -6.14 0.33
C HIS A 26 -6.28 -4.66 -0.04
N ALA A 27 -6.33 -3.77 0.95
CA ALA A 27 -6.39 -2.34 0.70
C ALA A 27 -5.19 -1.91 -0.16
N PRO A 28 -5.43 -1.34 -1.35
CA PRO A 28 -4.36 -0.90 -2.23
C PRO A 28 -3.62 0.31 -1.63
N SER A 29 -2.40 0.53 -2.11
CA SER A 29 -1.62 1.72 -1.79
C SER A 29 -2.42 2.98 -2.16
N THR A 30 -2.39 4.00 -1.31
CA THR A 30 -2.98 5.30 -1.63
C THR A 30 -2.28 5.92 -2.85
N PRO A 31 -3.02 6.48 -3.83
CA PRO A 31 -2.44 7.03 -5.06
C PRO A 31 -1.36 8.10 -4.84
N ALA A 32 -1.52 8.94 -3.81
CA ALA A 32 -0.58 10.00 -3.46
C ALA A 32 0.82 9.45 -3.09
N VAL A 33 0.88 8.33 -2.36
CA VAL A 33 2.12 7.66 -1.98
C VAL A 33 2.86 7.17 -3.22
N CYS A 34 2.13 6.61 -4.16
CA CYS A 34 2.71 6.07 -5.38
C CYS A 34 3.18 7.14 -6.35
N GLN A 35 2.43 8.23 -6.45
CA GLN A 35 2.86 9.40 -7.20
C GLN A 35 4.10 10.03 -6.57
N ALA A 36 4.16 10.14 -5.24
CA ALA A 36 5.35 10.60 -4.53
C ALA A 36 6.55 9.68 -4.77
N ALA A 37 6.38 8.36 -4.71
CA ALA A 37 7.45 7.40 -5.00
C ALA A 37 7.96 7.50 -6.43
N LYS A 38 7.05 7.67 -7.41
CA LYS A 38 7.41 7.89 -8.81
C LYS A 38 8.20 9.20 -9.00
N ILE A 39 7.71 10.31 -8.45
CA ILE A 39 8.39 11.61 -8.54
C ILE A 39 9.77 11.55 -7.87
N ALA A 40 9.87 10.88 -6.72
CA ALA A 40 11.13 10.70 -6.02
C ALA A 40 12.15 9.92 -6.87
N LEU A 41 11.70 8.90 -7.59
CA LEU A 41 12.57 8.12 -8.50
C LEU A 41 12.98 8.92 -9.74
N GLU A 42 12.10 9.78 -10.25
CA GLU A 42 12.37 10.66 -11.40
C GLU A 42 13.31 11.82 -11.04
N ASN A 43 13.36 12.21 -9.76
CA ASN A 43 14.19 13.31 -9.24
C ASN A 43 15.10 12.81 -8.11
N PRO A 44 16.28 12.23 -8.42
CA PRO A 44 17.23 11.73 -7.42
C PRO A 44 17.57 12.78 -6.35
N GLY A 45 17.48 12.41 -5.08
CA GLY A 45 17.76 13.31 -3.95
C GLY A 45 16.55 14.11 -3.45
N SER A 46 15.37 13.93 -4.05
CA SER A 46 14.14 14.56 -3.56
C SER A 46 13.47 13.74 -2.45
N GLU A 47 12.75 14.45 -1.57
CA GLU A 47 11.92 13.88 -0.50
C GLU A 47 10.55 14.55 -0.52
N ILE A 48 9.49 13.75 -0.44
CA ILE A 48 8.09 14.18 -0.44
C ILE A 48 7.41 13.55 0.76
N HIS A 49 6.70 14.35 1.55
CA HIS A 49 5.91 13.87 2.69
C HIS A 49 4.44 13.76 2.27
N VAL A 50 3.87 12.58 2.44
CA VAL A 50 2.49 12.29 2.06
C VAL A 50 1.82 11.42 3.12
N TYR A 51 0.56 11.74 3.44
CA TYR A 51 -0.24 10.88 4.30
C TYR A 51 -0.89 9.78 3.47
N GLY A 52 -0.74 8.53 3.88
CA GLY A 52 -1.33 7.42 3.15
C GLY A 52 -0.91 6.05 3.66
N ARG A 53 -1.13 5.04 2.83
CA ARG A 53 -0.73 3.66 3.04
C ARG A 53 -0.01 3.15 1.79
N VAL A 54 1.03 2.35 1.98
CA VAL A 54 1.69 1.60 0.93
C VAL A 54 1.60 0.11 1.25
N ASN A 55 1.03 -0.65 0.32
CA ASN A 55 1.05 -2.10 0.35
C ASN A 55 2.17 -2.57 -0.59
N ILE A 56 3.04 -3.43 -0.06
CA ILE A 56 4.30 -3.84 -0.68
C ILE A 56 4.30 -5.37 -0.73
N ALA A 57 4.58 -5.91 -1.91
CA ALA A 57 4.87 -7.32 -2.10
C ALA A 57 6.34 -7.48 -2.53
N TYR A 58 6.96 -8.58 -2.10
CA TYR A 58 8.31 -8.94 -2.49
C TYR A 58 8.23 -10.12 -3.46
N ASP A 59 8.79 -9.95 -4.65
CA ASP A 59 8.86 -11.00 -5.68
C ASP A 59 10.32 -11.23 -6.08
N GLY A 60 10.99 -12.16 -5.39
CA GLY A 60 12.40 -12.48 -5.59
C GLY A 60 13.31 -11.26 -5.45
N GLU A 61 13.78 -10.74 -6.58
CA GLU A 61 14.66 -9.57 -6.67
C GLU A 61 13.90 -8.24 -6.85
N ALA A 62 12.58 -8.28 -7.03
CA ALA A 62 11.75 -7.10 -7.20
C ALA A 62 10.90 -6.81 -5.95
N VAL A 63 10.57 -5.54 -5.80
CA VAL A 63 9.59 -5.03 -4.84
C VAL A 63 8.47 -4.39 -5.63
N LEU A 64 7.27 -4.88 -5.40
CA LEU A 64 6.04 -4.44 -6.03
C LEU A 64 5.29 -3.55 -5.05
N LEU A 65 5.09 -2.29 -5.39
CA LEU A 65 4.08 -1.49 -4.71
C LEU A 65 2.74 -1.76 -5.39
N SER A 66 1.68 -2.02 -4.60
CA SER A 66 0.36 -2.42 -5.12
C SER A 66 -0.32 -1.44 -6.09
N CYS A 67 0.26 -0.25 -6.28
CA CYS A 67 -0.13 0.72 -7.30
C CYS A 67 0.54 0.53 -8.66
N GLY A 68 1.18 -0.61 -8.90
CA GLY A 68 1.79 -0.97 -10.18
C GLY A 68 3.22 -0.47 -10.37
N LEU A 69 3.89 -0.02 -9.30
CA LEU A 69 5.29 0.38 -9.34
C LEU A 69 6.17 -0.82 -8.96
N THR A 70 6.92 -1.34 -9.93
CA THR A 70 7.87 -2.44 -9.75
C THR A 70 9.29 -1.91 -9.73
N LEU A 71 10.05 -2.21 -8.69
CA LEU A 71 11.43 -1.75 -8.53
C LEU A 71 12.33 -2.93 -8.18
N PRO A 72 13.57 -3.00 -8.70
CA PRO A 72 14.52 -3.98 -8.24
C PRO A 72 14.93 -3.65 -6.78
N ARG A 73 15.18 -4.66 -5.96
CA ARG A 73 15.61 -4.52 -4.56
C ARG A 73 16.87 -3.68 -4.41
N SER A 74 17.76 -3.72 -5.41
CA SER A 74 18.97 -2.87 -5.46
C SER A 74 18.67 -1.37 -5.53
N ARG A 75 17.48 -0.98 -6.00
CA ARG A 75 17.00 0.41 -6.06
C ARG A 75 16.20 0.80 -4.82
N ILE A 76 16.20 0.00 -3.76
CA ILE A 76 15.54 0.33 -2.49
C ILE A 76 16.59 0.41 -1.39
N LEU A 77 16.60 1.53 -0.68
CA LEU A 77 17.46 1.75 0.47
C LEU A 77 16.85 1.14 1.74
N TYR A 78 15.63 1.55 2.09
CA TYR A 78 14.86 0.97 3.20
C TYR A 78 13.37 1.27 3.06
N ILE A 79 12.54 0.41 3.66
CA ILE A 79 11.12 0.67 3.89
C ILE A 79 10.81 0.24 5.32
N ASN A 80 10.59 1.21 6.22
CA ASN A 80 10.36 0.93 7.65
C ASN A 80 8.98 1.37 8.13
N LYS A 81 8.22 2.12 7.32
CA LYS A 81 6.85 2.54 7.61
C LYS A 81 5.96 2.35 6.39
N THR A 82 4.76 1.82 6.59
CA THR A 82 3.83 1.49 5.51
C THR A 82 2.51 2.25 5.59
N GLU A 83 2.25 3.00 6.65
CA GLU A 83 1.03 3.79 6.79
C GLU A 83 1.20 5.05 7.66
N GLY A 84 0.28 6.00 7.50
CA GLY A 84 0.28 7.29 8.20
C GLY A 84 0.99 8.38 7.40
N LEU A 85 1.67 9.31 8.09
CA LEU A 85 2.53 10.28 7.43
C LEU A 85 3.82 9.59 6.99
N LEU A 86 4.01 9.44 5.68
CA LEU A 86 5.15 8.78 5.06
C LEU A 86 6.10 9.81 4.46
N LYS A 87 7.40 9.63 4.70
CA LYS A 87 8.51 10.29 4.02
C LYS A 87 8.96 9.41 2.88
N ILE A 88 8.77 9.88 1.66
CA ILE A 88 9.07 9.14 0.45
C ILE A 88 10.09 9.91 -0.34
N GLY A 89 11.27 9.36 -0.51
CA GLY A 89 12.34 10.03 -1.22
C GLY A 89 13.28 9.08 -1.92
N SER A 90 14.26 9.64 -2.62
CA SER A 90 15.32 8.89 -3.25
C SER A 90 16.69 9.43 -2.86
N THR A 91 17.70 8.57 -2.80
CA THR A 91 19.10 8.99 -2.65
C THR A 91 19.59 9.66 -3.93
N ALA A 92 20.73 10.34 -3.86
CA ALA A 92 21.43 10.84 -5.04
C ALA A 92 21.71 9.74 -6.08
N ASP A 93 21.98 8.51 -5.60
CA ASP A 93 22.18 7.32 -6.46
C ASP A 93 20.86 6.73 -7.02
N GLY A 94 19.70 7.34 -6.75
CA GLY A 94 18.39 6.88 -7.24
C GLY A 94 17.78 5.71 -6.48
N ARG A 95 18.20 5.43 -5.24
CA ARG A 95 17.60 4.40 -4.37
C ARG A 95 16.43 4.98 -3.58
N LEU A 96 15.26 4.36 -3.66
CA LEU A 96 14.03 4.77 -2.97
C LEU A 96 14.11 4.44 -1.47
N TYR A 97 13.61 5.33 -0.63
CA TYR A 97 13.32 5.05 0.77
C TYR A 97 11.91 5.48 1.16
N ILE A 98 11.29 4.75 2.07
CA ILE A 98 9.95 5.03 2.61
C ILE A 98 9.99 4.88 4.14
N GLY A 99 9.62 5.94 4.88
CA GLY A 99 9.58 5.90 6.35
C GLY A 99 8.62 6.85 7.04
#